data_AF-A0A2G4GSR2-F1
#
_entry.id   AF-A0A2G4GSR2-F1
#
_cell.length_a   1.000
_cell.length_b   1.000
_cell.length_c   1.000
_cell.angle_alpha   90.00
_cell.angle_beta   90.00
_cell.angle_gamma   90.00
#
_symmetry.space_group_name_H-M   'P 1'
#
loop_
_entity.id
_entity.type
_entity.pdbx_description
1 polymer ?
#
loop_
_entity_poly.entity_id
_entity_poly.type
_entity_poly.pdbx_seq_one_letter_code
_entity_poly.pdbx_strand_id
1 'polypeptide(L)'
;MASTSTSRTKLELEYALRSSPNILYQYISNPSGLQNWFADHVGVKNGENYKFKWDDGTEMDALLVKAVTSKYVRFKIVDAVDTDEFLEFRIQQDAITLDIDLIITEFVNSGDEESAASIWDAAVDSLRFTIGA
;
A
#
# COMPACT_ATOMS: atom_id res chain seq x y z
N MET A 1 -3.30 -19.92 -29.90
CA MET A 1 -2.60 -19.21 -28.80
C MET A 1 -3.70 -18.71 -27.88
N ALA A 2 -3.93 -19.37 -26.76
CA ALA A 2 -4.92 -18.91 -25.80
C ALA A 2 -4.30 -17.77 -25.02
N SER A 3 -4.85 -16.57 -25.17
CA SER A 3 -4.55 -15.43 -24.30
C SER A 3 -5.02 -15.82 -22.90
N THR A 4 -4.10 -16.20 -22.02
CA THR A 4 -4.41 -16.38 -20.60
C THR A 4 -4.60 -14.98 -20.01
N SER A 5 -5.78 -14.38 -20.19
CA SER A 5 -6.15 -13.22 -19.39
C SER A 5 -6.40 -13.73 -17.98
N THR A 6 -5.35 -13.71 -17.15
CA THR A 6 -5.49 -14.03 -15.73
C THR A 6 -6.45 -13.01 -15.12
N SER A 7 -7.58 -13.49 -14.59
CA SER A 7 -8.58 -12.62 -13.98
C SER A 7 -7.97 -11.88 -12.80
N ARG A 8 -8.24 -10.57 -12.71
CA ARG A 8 -7.78 -9.72 -11.62
C ARG A 8 -8.82 -9.72 -10.51
N THR A 9 -8.38 -9.81 -9.27
CA THR A 9 -9.24 -9.84 -8.08
C THR A 9 -8.78 -8.80 -7.07
N LYS A 10 -9.74 -8.18 -6.36
CA LYS A 10 -9.44 -7.20 -5.32
C LYS A 10 -9.06 -7.93 -4.04
N LEU A 11 -7.89 -7.60 -3.50
CA LEU A 11 -7.43 -8.05 -2.19
C LEU A 11 -7.55 -6.89 -1.19
N GLU A 12 -8.09 -7.18 -0.01
CA GLU A 12 -8.19 -6.24 1.10
C GLU A 12 -7.64 -6.92 2.37
N LEU A 13 -6.62 -6.31 2.97
CA LEU A 13 -5.91 -6.83 4.14
C LEU A 13 -6.00 -5.82 5.28
N GLU A 14 -6.20 -6.31 6.50
CA GLU A 14 -6.42 -5.49 7.70
C GLU A 14 -5.35 -5.79 8.74
N TYR A 15 -4.68 -4.73 9.20
CA TYR A 15 -3.57 -4.83 10.14
C TYR A 15 -3.76 -3.88 11.31
N ALA A 16 -3.99 -4.42 12.50
CA ALA A 16 -3.96 -3.64 13.73
C ALA A 16 -2.55 -3.10 14.00
N LEU A 17 -2.46 -1.79 14.28
CA LEU A 17 -1.23 -1.05 14.55
C LEU A 17 -1.37 -0.19 15.80
N ARG A 18 -0.36 -0.25 16.67
CA ARG A 18 -0.25 0.64 17.84
C ARG A 18 0.29 2.00 17.43
N SER A 19 -0.56 2.82 16.82
CA SER A 19 -0.20 4.16 16.36
C SER A 19 -1.38 5.11 16.47
N SER A 20 -1.11 6.42 16.43
CA SER A 20 -2.19 7.38 16.20
C SER A 20 -2.45 7.53 14.69
N PRO A 21 -3.67 7.93 14.26
CA PRO A 21 -3.95 8.16 12.86
C PRO A 21 -2.98 9.14 12.18
N ASN A 22 -2.57 10.19 12.90
CA ASN A 22 -1.65 11.19 12.38
C ASN A 22 -0.26 10.62 12.13
N ILE A 23 0.25 9.78 13.05
CA ILE A 23 1.58 9.17 12.92
C ILE A 23 1.56 8.15 11.79
N LEU A 24 0.58 7.23 11.78
CA LEU A 24 0.43 6.26 10.69
C LEU A 24 0.29 6.94 9.33
N TYR A 25 -0.42 8.08 9.26
CA TYR A 25 -0.53 8.84 8.03
C TYR A 25 0.82 9.32 7.49
N GLN A 26 1.77 9.69 8.36
CA GLN A 26 3.12 10.07 7.90
C GLN A 26 3.85 8.90 7.23
N TYR A 27 3.60 7.66 7.65
CA TYR A 27 4.25 6.49 7.08
C TYR A 27 3.65 6.02 5.75
N ILE A 28 2.39 6.38 5.47
CA ILE A 28 1.72 5.97 4.23
C ILE A 28 1.66 7.07 3.16
N SER A 29 1.82 8.35 3.53
CA SER A 29 1.47 9.47 2.63
C SER A 29 2.64 10.21 2.01
N ASN A 30 3.84 10.09 2.55
CA ASN A 30 5.01 10.80 2.04
C ASN A 30 6.16 9.82 1.72
N PRO A 31 7.11 10.23 0.87
CA PRO A 31 8.14 9.33 0.34
C PRO A 31 9.02 8.72 1.41
N SER A 32 9.50 9.54 2.34
CA SER A 32 10.36 9.07 3.43
C SER A 32 9.63 8.06 4.31
N GLY A 33 8.35 8.29 4.61
CA GLY A 33 7.50 7.35 5.34
C GLY A 33 7.39 6.00 4.63
N LEU A 34 7.00 6.02 3.36
CA LEU A 34 6.85 4.83 2.53
C LEU A 34 8.17 4.05 2.37
N GLN A 35 9.30 4.76 2.30
CA GLN A 35 10.61 4.14 2.17
C GLN A 35 11.05 3.32 3.40
N ASN A 36 10.40 3.50 4.56
CA ASN A 36 10.77 2.73 5.76
C ASN A 36 10.20 1.30 5.77
N TRP A 37 9.19 1.00 4.95
CA TRP A 37 8.45 -0.26 5.10
C TRP A 37 7.85 -0.81 3.80
N PHE A 38 7.52 0.05 2.84
CA PHE A 38 6.82 -0.35 1.63
C PHE A 38 7.78 -0.64 0.46
N ALA A 39 8.80 0.19 0.27
CA ALA A 39 9.78 0.06 -0.80
C ALA A 39 11.15 0.55 -0.35
N ASP A 40 12.22 -0.02 -0.88
CA ASP A 40 13.60 0.33 -0.50
C ASP A 40 14.00 1.75 -0.99
N HIS A 41 13.40 2.19 -2.09
CA HIS A 41 13.53 3.55 -2.61
C HIS A 41 12.21 4.12 -3.10
N VAL A 42 11.93 5.38 -2.73
CA VAL A 42 10.72 6.10 -3.15
C VAL A 42 11.09 7.44 -3.77
N GLY A 43 10.91 7.54 -5.08
CA GLY A 43 11.09 8.79 -5.83
C GLY A 43 9.75 9.48 -6.09
N VAL A 44 9.73 10.82 -6.02
CA VAL A 44 8.54 11.62 -6.39
C VAL A 44 8.90 12.75 -7.34
N LYS A 45 8.10 12.89 -8.40
CA LYS A 45 8.18 13.98 -9.37
C LYS A 45 6.85 14.73 -9.42
N ASN A 46 6.93 16.06 -9.47
CA ASN A 46 5.79 16.98 -9.53
C ASN A 46 4.78 16.82 -8.36
N GLY A 47 5.17 16.20 -7.25
CA GLY A 47 4.32 15.99 -6.07
C GLY A 47 3.33 14.83 -6.15
N GLU A 48 3.10 14.26 -7.33
CA GLU A 48 2.07 13.23 -7.55
C GLU A 48 2.55 11.98 -8.29
N ASN A 49 3.69 12.03 -9.01
CA ASN A 49 4.22 10.90 -9.76
C ASN A 49 5.23 10.17 -8.88
N TYR A 50 4.87 8.98 -8.41
CA TYR A 50 5.67 8.13 -7.54
C TYR A 50 6.35 7.03 -8.35
N LYS A 51 7.59 6.72 -7.97
CA LYS A 51 8.34 5.56 -8.44
C LYS A 51 8.87 4.81 -7.22
N PHE A 52 8.35 3.60 -7.02
CA PHE A 52 8.76 2.68 -5.97
C PHE A 52 9.76 1.68 -6.54
N LYS A 53 10.82 1.37 -5.79
CA LYS A 53 11.83 0.38 -6.19
C LYS A 53 12.20 -0.50 -5.02
N TRP A 54 12.47 -1.77 -5.33
CA TRP A 54 12.98 -2.75 -4.41
C TRP A 54 14.38 -3.21 -4.84
N ASP A 55 15.19 -3.66 -3.88
CA ASP A 55 16.59 -4.06 -4.09
C ASP A 55 16.74 -5.30 -4.99
N ASP A 56 15.66 -6.09 -5.16
CA ASP A 56 15.62 -7.20 -6.11
C ASP A 56 15.52 -6.76 -7.59
N GLY A 57 15.40 -5.45 -7.84
CA GLY A 57 15.30 -4.84 -9.16
C GLY A 57 13.87 -4.59 -9.63
N THR A 58 12.86 -4.94 -8.84
CA THR A 58 11.46 -4.64 -9.15
C THR A 58 11.19 -3.14 -9.03
N GLU A 59 10.36 -2.60 -9.94
CA GLU A 59 9.92 -1.20 -9.91
C GLU A 59 8.40 -1.11 -10.10
N MET A 60 7.80 -0.07 -9.53
CA MET A 60 6.40 0.27 -9.72
C MET A 60 6.23 1.79 -9.88
N ASP A 61 5.69 2.20 -11.02
CA ASP A 61 5.32 3.59 -11.30
C ASP A 61 3.84 3.81 -10.97
N ALA A 62 3.54 4.87 -10.22
CA ALA A 62 2.20 5.15 -9.75
C ALA A 62 1.88 6.65 -9.68
N LEU A 63 0.60 6.99 -9.81
CA LEU A 63 0.08 8.35 -9.69
C LEU A 63 -0.72 8.47 -8.39
N LEU A 64 -0.38 9.42 -7.52
CA LEU A 64 -1.18 9.77 -6.36
C LEU A 64 -2.49 10.44 -6.82
N VAL A 65 -3.60 9.72 -6.75
CA VAL A 65 -4.91 10.20 -7.21
C VAL A 65 -5.78 10.75 -6.10
N LYS A 66 -5.50 10.37 -4.84
CA LYS A 66 -6.24 10.90 -3.69
C LYS A 66 -5.41 10.82 -2.41
N ALA A 67 -5.47 11.88 -1.62
CA ALA A 67 -4.89 11.92 -0.29
C ALA A 67 -5.83 12.68 0.64
N VAL A 68 -6.24 12.05 1.74
CA VAL A 68 -7.05 12.69 2.78
C VAL A 68 -6.30 12.52 4.09
N THR A 69 -5.86 13.65 4.65
CA THR A 69 -5.05 13.71 5.87
C THR A 69 -5.64 12.85 6.98
N SER A 70 -4.79 12.01 7.58
CA SER A 70 -5.13 11.11 8.68
C SER A 70 -6.20 10.07 8.36
N LYS A 71 -6.54 9.87 7.07
CA LYS A 71 -7.53 8.89 6.62
C LYS A 71 -6.98 7.93 5.60
N TYR A 72 -6.53 8.38 4.43
CA TYR A 72 -5.99 7.46 3.43
C TYR A 72 -5.19 8.18 2.35
N VAL A 73 -4.41 7.39 1.61
CA VAL A 73 -3.87 7.75 0.30
C VAL A 73 -4.19 6.66 -0.71
N ARG A 74 -4.41 7.05 -1.96
CA ARG A 74 -4.70 6.15 -3.07
C ARG A 74 -3.82 6.47 -4.26
N PHE A 75 -3.18 5.43 -4.77
CA PHE A 75 -2.34 5.46 -5.96
C PHE A 75 -3.01 4.69 -7.09
N LYS A 76 -2.97 5.24 -8.30
CA LYS A 76 -3.25 4.50 -9.53
C LYS A 76 -1.93 3.95 -10.07
N ILE A 77 -1.87 2.65 -10.33
CA ILE A 77 -0.67 2.03 -10.90
C ILE A 77 -0.64 2.31 -12.41
N VAL A 78 0.50 2.76 -12.93
CA VAL A 78 0.63 3.21 -14.34
C VAL A 78 0.39 2.05 -15.31
N ASP A 79 0.95 0.88 -15.00
CA ASP A 79 0.87 -0.33 -15.84
C ASP A 79 -0.25 -1.29 -15.42
N ALA A 80 -1.25 -0.80 -14.68
CA ALA A 80 -2.40 -1.61 -14.30
C ALA A 80 -3.16 -2.15 -15.53
N VAL A 81 -3.66 -3.38 -15.44
CA VAL A 81 -4.43 -4.04 -16.49
C VAL A 81 -5.79 -3.36 -16.68
N ASP A 82 -6.44 -3.01 -15.57
CA ASP A 82 -7.70 -2.28 -15.54
C ASP A 82 -7.49 -0.87 -14.95
N THR A 83 -8.13 0.12 -15.58
CA THR A 83 -8.03 1.54 -15.19
C THR A 83 -8.61 1.85 -13.82
N ASP A 84 -9.47 0.96 -13.31
CA ASP A 84 -10.09 1.07 -11.98
C ASP A 84 -9.24 0.43 -10.86
N GLU A 85 -8.13 -0.24 -11.19
CA GLU A 85 -7.21 -0.76 -10.18
C GLU A 85 -6.45 0.37 -9.47
N PHE A 86 -6.28 0.20 -8.17
CA PHE A 86 -5.55 1.12 -7.32
C PHE A 86 -4.86 0.38 -6.18
N LEU A 87 -3.83 1.02 -5.65
CA LEU A 87 -3.26 0.71 -4.34
C LEU A 87 -3.76 1.75 -3.34
N GLU A 88 -4.36 1.33 -2.24
CA GLU A 88 -4.80 2.23 -1.17
C GLU A 88 -4.26 1.79 0.18
N PHE A 89 -3.78 2.78 0.93
CA PHE A 89 -3.50 2.67 2.35
C PHE A 89 -4.52 3.49 3.10
N ARG A 90 -5.38 2.84 3.88
CA ARG A 90 -6.45 3.47 4.64
C ARG A 90 -6.25 3.23 6.13
N ILE A 91 -6.47 4.27 6.90
CA ILE A 91 -6.49 4.26 8.36
C ILE A 91 -7.93 4.14 8.79
N GLN A 92 -8.23 3.10 9.54
CA GLN A 92 -9.52 2.88 10.18
C GLN A 92 -9.33 2.90 11.69
N GLN A 93 -10.30 3.45 12.40
CA GLN A 93 -10.37 3.36 13.85
C GLN A 93 -11.55 2.48 14.20
N ASP A 94 -11.30 1.41 14.97
CA ASP A 94 -12.37 0.58 15.48
C ASP A 94 -13.28 1.39 16.41
N ALA A 95 -14.59 1.25 16.25
CA ALA A 95 -15.57 2.06 16.97
C ALA A 95 -15.69 1.68 18.46
N ILE A 96 -15.22 0.49 18.84
CA ILE A 96 -15.38 -0.09 20.18
C ILE A 96 -14.04 -0.05 20.93
N THR A 97 -12.98 -0.63 20.36
CA THR A 97 -11.66 -0.71 21.01
C THR A 97 -10.86 0.56 20.83
N LEU A 98 -11.23 1.40 19.86
CA LEU A 98 -10.48 2.60 19.45
C LEU A 98 -9.09 2.29 18.88
N ASP A 99 -8.80 1.02 18.59
CA ASP A 99 -7.58 0.59 17.92
C ASP A 99 -7.52 1.16 16.51
N ILE A 100 -6.30 1.32 16.00
CA ILE A 100 -6.04 1.82 14.66
C ILE A 100 -5.61 0.68 13.75
N ASP A 101 -6.32 0.52 12.65
CA ASP A 101 -6.03 -0.46 11.62
C ASP A 101 -5.51 0.23 10.37
N LEU A 102 -4.49 -0.37 9.76
CA LEU A 102 -4.10 -0.12 8.38
C LEU A 102 -4.82 -1.13 7.49
N ILE A 103 -5.73 -0.62 6.67
CA ILE A 103 -6.39 -1.39 5.60
C ILE A 103 -5.62 -1.15 4.31
N ILE A 104 -5.13 -2.23 3.71
CA ILE A 104 -4.42 -2.21 2.43
C ILE A 104 -5.34 -2.80 1.37
N THR A 105 -5.54 -2.07 0.27
CA THR A 105 -6.28 -2.58 -0.89
C THR A 105 -5.36 -2.60 -2.10
N GLU A 106 -5.33 -3.73 -2.79
CA GLU A 106 -4.68 -3.88 -4.09
C GLU A 106 -5.47 -4.82 -5.01
N PHE A 107 -4.98 -5.00 -6.23
CA PHE A 107 -5.54 -5.93 -7.20
C PHE A 107 -4.45 -6.90 -7.63
N VAL A 108 -4.73 -8.18 -7.52
CA VAL A 108 -3.78 -9.27 -7.81
C VAL A 108 -4.39 -10.23 -8.81
N ASN A 109 -3.57 -11.12 -9.34
CA ASN A 109 -4.09 -12.21 -10.16
C ASN A 109 -4.89 -13.17 -9.28
N SER A 110 -5.96 -13.72 -9.83
CA SER A 110 -6.73 -14.77 -9.14
C SER A 110 -5.83 -15.98 -8.90
N GLY A 111 -5.69 -16.40 -7.65
CA GLY A 111 -4.77 -17.45 -7.20
C GLY A 111 -3.50 -16.94 -6.51
N ASP A 112 -3.17 -15.65 -6.64
CA ASP A 112 -1.95 -15.06 -6.04
C ASP A 112 -2.22 -14.40 -4.66
N GLU A 113 -3.46 -14.41 -4.16
CA GLU A 113 -3.88 -13.68 -2.96
C GLU A 113 -3.07 -14.04 -1.71
N GLU A 114 -2.78 -15.32 -1.50
CA GLU A 114 -2.01 -15.81 -0.33
C GLU A 114 -0.54 -15.37 -0.39
N SER A 115 0.04 -15.38 -1.60
CA SER A 115 1.42 -14.93 -1.82
C SER A 115 1.53 -13.42 -1.60
N ALA A 116 0.57 -12.67 -2.13
CA ALA A 116 0.49 -11.23 -1.93
C ALA A 116 0.31 -10.87 -0.44
N ALA A 117 -0.58 -11.56 0.27
CA ALA A 117 -0.76 -11.39 1.72
C ALA A 117 0.54 -11.63 2.49
N SER A 118 1.29 -12.68 2.17
CA SER A 118 2.57 -12.98 2.82
C SER A 118 3.62 -11.87 2.63
N ILE A 119 3.63 -11.20 1.46
CA ILE A 119 4.50 -10.06 1.19
C ILE A 119 4.07 -8.85 2.05
N TRP A 120 2.76 -8.58 2.11
CA TRP A 120 2.23 -7.49 2.94
C TRP A 120 2.46 -7.71 4.42
N ASP A 121 2.35 -8.95 4.91
CA ASP A 121 2.64 -9.29 6.30
C ASP A 121 4.08 -8.89 6.68
N ALA A 122 5.06 -9.24 5.82
CA ALA A 122 6.46 -8.87 6.02
C ALA A 122 6.70 -7.35 5.96
N ALA A 123 6.07 -6.66 4.99
CA ALA A 123 6.16 -5.21 4.86
C ALA A 123 5.55 -4.49 6.08
N VAL A 124 4.39 -4.94 6.55
CA VAL A 124 3.71 -4.36 7.71
C VAL A 124 4.44 -4.68 9.02
N ASP A 125 5.11 -5.82 9.14
CA ASP A 125 5.98 -6.09 10.28
C ASP A 125 7.17 -5.12 10.35
N SER A 126 7.71 -4.72 9.20
CA SER A 126 8.73 -3.65 9.11
C SER A 126 8.16 -2.29 9.53
N LEU A 127 6.92 -1.99 9.15
CA LEU A 127 6.20 -0.80 9.59
C LEU A 127 5.97 -0.78 11.11
N ARG A 128 5.58 -1.90 11.70
CA ARG A 128 5.41 -2.04 13.17
C ARG A 128 6.71 -1.71 13.90
N PHE A 129 7.82 -2.30 13.46
CA PHE A 129 9.14 -2.02 14.04
C PHE A 129 9.51 -0.54 13.93
N THR A 130 9.25 0.08 12.76
CA THR A 130 9.56 1.49 12.51
C THR A 130 8.75 2.44 13.39
N ILE A 131 7.47 2.15 13.61
CA ILE A 131 6.60 2.95 14.48
C ILE A 131 6.96 2.74 15.97
N GLY A 132 7.71 1.68 16.31
CA GLY A 132 8.04 1.31 17.68
C GLY A 132 6.95 0.50 18.38
N ALA A 133 6.14 -0.23 17.60
CA ALA A 133 5.02 -1.04 18.06
C ALA A 133 5.42 -2.49 18.40
#